data_AF-A0A1X4HZ20-F1
#
_entry.id   AF-A0A1X4HZ20-F1
#
_cell.length_a   1.000
_cell.length_b   1.000
_cell.length_c   1.000
_cell.angle_alpha   90.00
_cell.angle_beta   90.00
_cell.angle_gamma   90.00
#
_symmetry.space_group_name_H-M   'P 1'
#
loop_
_entity.id
_entity.type
_entity.pdbx_description
1 polymer ?
#
loop_
_entity_poly.entity_id
_entity_poly.type
_entity_poly.pdbx_seq_one_letter_code
_entity_poly.pdbx_strand_id
1 'polypeptide(L)'
;MRQPVRILAAAALTLPLLGAAPSTAPPGTARLQQAFAAAAAEYDVPQSVLLGVSYLQSRWDAHAGAPSVTGGYGPMHLTDARTALAASDHHASGAEDPRGDEARPPKRPEARAVRTGELPARLTTLPRAARLTGLSPERLREDPASNVAGGAA
;
A
#
# COMPACT_ATOMS: atom_id res chain seq x y z
N MET A 1 49.91 12.76 -63.92
CA MET A 1 48.64 12.05 -63.68
C MET A 1 48.93 10.73 -62.98
N ARG A 2 48.50 10.57 -61.72
CA ARG A 2 48.01 9.33 -61.06
C ARG A 2 47.92 9.57 -59.56
N GLN A 3 46.69 9.52 -59.05
CA GLN A 3 46.25 9.86 -57.70
C GLN A 3 46.74 8.83 -56.66
N PRO A 4 47.03 9.22 -55.41
CA PRO A 4 47.29 8.27 -54.33
C PRO A 4 46.02 7.51 -53.92
N VAL A 5 46.22 6.22 -53.65
CA VAL A 5 45.22 5.23 -53.24
C VAL A 5 44.46 5.71 -52.00
N ARG A 6 43.13 5.71 -52.10
CA ARG A 6 42.20 6.00 -51.01
C ARG A 6 42.26 4.88 -49.97
N ILE A 7 42.62 5.22 -48.73
CA ILE A 7 42.35 4.36 -47.57
C ILE A 7 40.83 4.32 -47.40
N LEU A 8 40.24 3.15 -47.66
CA LEU A 8 38.82 2.91 -47.47
C LEU A 8 38.57 2.21 -46.14
N ALA A 9 37.46 2.60 -45.51
CA ALA A 9 36.72 1.90 -44.46
C ALA A 9 37.26 1.99 -43.02
N ALA A 10 37.10 3.18 -42.43
CA ALA A 10 36.85 3.31 -41.00
C ALA A 10 35.32 3.24 -40.74
N ALA A 11 34.96 2.61 -39.61
CA ALA A 11 33.68 2.70 -38.91
C ALA A 11 32.46 2.01 -39.53
N ALA A 12 32.40 0.68 -39.42
CA ALA A 12 31.14 -0.04 -39.29
C ALA A 12 31.32 -1.09 -38.21
N LEU A 13 30.75 -0.89 -37.01
CA LEU A 13 30.34 -1.90 -36.00
C LEU A 13 30.09 -1.27 -34.60
N THR A 14 29.27 -0.22 -34.49
CA THR A 14 28.86 0.32 -33.16
C THR A 14 27.34 0.48 -32.98
N LEU A 15 26.54 -0.29 -33.72
CA LEU A 15 25.12 -0.51 -33.43
C LEU A 15 24.86 -2.02 -33.55
N PRO A 16 24.80 -2.77 -32.42
CA PRO A 16 23.58 -2.78 -31.61
C PRO A 16 23.87 -3.02 -30.12
N LEU A 17 23.99 -1.95 -29.31
CA LEU A 17 23.99 -2.04 -27.85
C LEU A 17 22.82 -1.29 -27.20
N LEU A 18 21.72 -1.10 -27.94
CA LEU A 18 20.48 -0.47 -27.44
C LEU A 18 19.39 -1.50 -27.07
N GLY A 19 19.71 -2.79 -27.02
CA GLY A 19 18.75 -3.86 -26.71
C GLY A 19 18.83 -4.30 -25.25
N ALA A 20 17.82 -3.94 -24.45
CA ALA A 20 17.52 -4.42 -23.10
C ALA A 20 18.43 -3.92 -21.96
N ALA A 21 18.25 -2.67 -21.54
CA ALA A 21 18.52 -2.32 -20.15
C ALA A 21 17.53 -3.09 -19.25
N PRO A 22 17.97 -3.75 -18.17
CA PRO A 22 17.06 -4.40 -17.24
C PRO A 22 16.12 -3.33 -16.66
N SER A 23 14.81 -3.52 -16.83
CA SER A 23 13.80 -2.70 -16.14
C SER A 23 13.77 -3.13 -14.68
N THR A 24 14.75 -2.68 -13.90
CA THR A 24 14.76 -2.87 -12.46
C THR A 24 13.68 -1.97 -11.89
N ALA A 25 12.54 -2.56 -11.51
CA ALA A 25 11.52 -1.84 -10.78
C ALA A 25 12.16 -1.16 -9.56
N PRO A 26 11.87 0.12 -9.28
CA PRO A 26 12.43 0.80 -8.13
C PRO A 26 12.07 0.03 -6.84
N PRO A 27 12.97 0.03 -5.84
CA PRO A 27 12.70 -0.59 -4.56
C PRO A 27 11.41 0.00 -3.95
N GLY A 28 10.69 -0.80 -3.16
CA GLY A 28 9.40 -0.39 -2.59
C GLY A 28 9.46 0.94 -1.83
N THR A 29 10.58 1.20 -1.14
CA THR A 29 10.85 2.47 -0.45
C THR A 29 10.92 3.67 -1.38
N ALA A 30 11.57 3.53 -2.55
CA ALA A 30 11.63 4.60 -3.55
C ALA A 30 10.26 4.87 -4.17
N ARG A 31 9.47 3.81 -4.44
CA ARG A 31 8.08 3.98 -4.92
C ARG A 31 7.20 4.69 -3.89
N LEU A 32 7.36 4.36 -2.60
CA LEU A 32 6.60 5.01 -1.53
C LEU A 32 6.98 6.49 -1.35
N GLN A 33 8.27 6.82 -1.43
CA GLN A 33 8.72 8.23 -1.41
C GLN A 33 8.15 9.03 -2.57
N GLN A 34 8.12 8.46 -3.78
CA GLN A 34 7.50 9.07 -4.95
C GLN A 34 5.99 9.26 -4.76
N ALA A 35 5.30 8.29 -4.14
CA ALA A 35 3.87 8.42 -3.84
C ALA A 35 3.58 9.59 -2.88
N PHE A 36 4.40 9.80 -1.85
CA PHE A 36 4.25 10.97 -0.97
C PHE A 36 4.47 12.28 -1.71
N ALA A 37 5.47 12.36 -2.59
CA ALA A 37 5.71 13.55 -3.39
C ALA A 37 4.55 13.83 -4.38
N ALA A 38 4.03 12.79 -5.03
CA ALA A 38 2.91 12.89 -5.96
C ALA A 38 1.63 13.34 -5.25
N ALA A 39 1.27 12.69 -4.13
CA ALA A 39 0.09 13.06 -3.35
C ALA A 39 0.21 14.48 -2.75
N ALA A 40 1.40 14.87 -2.29
CA ALA A 40 1.63 16.23 -1.81
C ALA A 40 1.35 17.28 -2.89
N ALA A 41 1.79 17.03 -4.12
CA ALA A 41 1.56 17.92 -5.25
C ALA A 41 0.12 17.91 -5.76
N GLU A 42 -0.57 16.77 -5.70
CA GLU A 42 -1.95 16.62 -6.20
C GLU A 42 -2.99 17.21 -5.25
N TYR A 43 -2.80 17.05 -3.95
CA TYR A 43 -3.76 17.45 -2.92
C TYR A 43 -3.35 18.71 -2.14
N ASP A 44 -2.30 19.40 -2.59
CA ASP A 44 -1.77 20.63 -1.97
C ASP A 44 -1.42 20.48 -0.47
N VAL A 45 -1.00 19.28 -0.05
CA VAL A 45 -0.57 18.99 1.32
C VAL A 45 0.96 18.99 1.40
N PRO A 46 1.61 19.69 2.34
CA PRO A 46 3.06 19.63 2.48
C PRO A 46 3.55 18.18 2.66
N GLN A 47 4.52 17.75 1.84
CA GLN A 47 5.03 16.38 1.87
C GLN A 47 5.53 15.95 3.26
N SER A 48 6.11 16.88 4.03
CA SER A 48 6.56 16.63 5.41
C SER A 48 5.41 16.26 6.36
N VAL A 49 4.20 16.81 6.14
CA VAL A 49 3.02 16.48 6.93
C VAL A 49 2.57 15.06 6.61
N LEU A 50 2.48 14.68 5.33
CA LEU A 50 2.11 13.32 4.93
C LEU A 50 3.10 12.30 5.49
N LEU A 51 4.41 12.57 5.39
CA LEU A 51 5.45 11.73 5.96
C LEU A 51 5.31 11.60 7.48
N GLY A 52 5.11 12.71 8.19
CA GLY A 52 4.97 12.73 9.64
C GLY A 52 3.73 11.98 10.14
N VAL A 53 2.58 12.20 9.50
CA VAL A 53 1.33 11.49 9.81
C VAL A 53 1.48 10.00 9.54
N SER A 54 1.99 9.61 8.37
CA SER A 54 2.20 8.20 8.04
C SER A 54 3.14 7.50 9.01
N TYR A 55 4.18 8.21 9.48
CA TYR A 55 5.08 7.67 10.49
C TYR A 55 4.36 7.40 11.82
N LEU A 56 3.54 8.35 12.29
CA LEU A 56 2.77 8.21 13.53
C LEU A 56 1.70 7.11 13.45
N GLN A 57 1.10 6.94 12.27
CA GLN A 57 0.02 5.98 12.05
C GLN A 57 0.52 4.55 11.89
N SER A 58 1.50 4.32 11.01
CA SER A 58 1.95 2.97 10.66
C SER A 58 3.46 2.79 10.59
N ARG A 59 4.25 3.83 10.87
CA ARG A 59 5.71 3.85 10.62
C ARG A 59 6.05 3.58 9.15
N TRP A 60 5.21 4.10 8.24
CA TRP A 60 5.26 3.86 6.79
C TRP A 60 5.04 2.40 6.36
N ASP A 61 4.55 1.54 7.26
CA ASP A 61 4.27 0.14 6.94
C ASP A 61 2.95 0.04 6.15
N ALA A 62 2.98 -0.76 5.08
CA ALA A 62 1.82 -1.10 4.27
C ALA A 62 1.07 -2.35 4.77
N HIS A 63 1.67 -3.09 5.70
CA HIS A 63 1.19 -4.33 6.29
C HIS A 63 0.73 -5.37 5.25
N ALA A 64 1.34 -5.36 4.06
CA ALA A 64 0.97 -6.21 2.92
C ALA A 64 -0.54 -6.22 2.60
N GLY A 65 -1.23 -5.11 2.85
CA GLY A 65 -2.68 -4.98 2.66
C GLY A 65 -3.56 -5.61 3.75
N ALA A 66 -2.95 -6.25 4.76
CA ALA A 66 -3.68 -6.74 5.92
C ALA A 66 -4.15 -5.58 6.83
N PRO A 67 -5.32 -5.70 7.48
CA PRO A 67 -5.77 -4.72 8.46
C PRO A 67 -4.94 -4.79 9.74
N SER A 68 -4.72 -3.65 10.37
CA SER A 68 -4.30 -3.59 11.78
C SER A 68 -5.42 -4.07 12.71
N VAL A 69 -5.09 -4.26 14.00
CA VAL A 69 -6.06 -4.59 15.07
C VAL A 69 -7.18 -3.55 15.25
N THR A 70 -7.00 -2.34 14.70
CA THR A 70 -8.02 -1.27 14.73
C THR A 70 -8.72 -1.07 13.38
N GLY A 71 -8.46 -1.96 12.41
CA GLY A 71 -9.06 -1.95 11.08
C GLY A 71 -8.48 -0.92 10.11
N GLY A 72 -7.32 -0.33 10.43
CA GLY A 72 -6.57 0.56 9.54
C GLY A 72 -5.70 -0.21 8.53
N TYR A 73 -5.58 0.33 7.32
CA TYR A 73 -4.82 -0.25 6.21
C TYR A 73 -3.75 0.72 5.70
N GLY A 74 -2.62 0.15 5.29
CA GLY A 74 -1.58 0.86 4.54
C GLY A 74 -0.83 1.96 5.32
N PRO A 75 0.09 2.67 4.64
CA PRO A 75 0.93 3.71 5.25
C PRO A 75 0.17 4.86 5.93
N MET A 76 -1.06 5.16 5.50
CA MET A 76 -1.89 6.22 6.07
C MET A 76 -2.90 5.70 7.09
N HIS A 77 -2.94 4.39 7.36
CA HIS A 77 -3.86 3.75 8.31
C HIS A 77 -5.33 4.10 8.03
N LEU A 78 -5.74 4.03 6.75
CA LEU A 78 -7.12 4.28 6.35
C LEU A 78 -8.03 3.17 6.92
N THR A 79 -9.05 3.53 7.69
CA THR A 79 -9.86 2.58 8.47
C THR A 79 -11.09 2.09 7.73
N ASP A 80 -11.29 0.79 7.75
CA ASP A 80 -12.54 0.11 7.35
C ASP A 80 -12.84 -1.01 8.34
N ALA A 81 -13.40 -0.64 9.50
CA ALA A 81 -13.64 -1.60 10.57
C ALA A 81 -14.66 -2.69 10.17
N ARG A 82 -15.59 -2.41 9.26
CA ARG A 82 -16.57 -3.39 8.81
C ARG A 82 -15.87 -4.51 8.03
N THR A 83 -15.05 -4.14 7.05
CA THR A 83 -14.28 -5.12 6.26
C THR A 83 -13.25 -5.83 7.13
N ALA A 84 -12.54 -5.12 8.01
CA ALA A 84 -11.56 -5.73 8.89
C ALA A 84 -12.19 -6.77 9.83
N LEU A 85 -13.35 -6.47 10.44
CA LEU A 85 -14.06 -7.44 11.29
C LEU A 85 -14.52 -8.68 10.51
N ALA A 86 -15.04 -8.51 9.30
CA ALA A 86 -15.43 -9.63 8.44
C ALA A 86 -14.23 -10.51 8.04
N ALA A 87 -13.04 -9.92 7.86
CA ALA A 87 -11.82 -10.68 7.57
C ALA A 87 -11.21 -11.37 8.82
N SER A 88 -11.53 -10.88 10.02
CA SER A 88 -10.99 -11.39 11.29
C SER A 88 -11.73 -12.62 11.84
N ASP A 89 -12.82 -13.05 11.18
CA ASP A 89 -13.67 -14.14 11.65
C ASP A 89 -12.93 -15.48 11.78
N HIS A 90 -11.73 -15.62 11.20
CA HIS A 90 -10.88 -16.82 11.35
C HIS A 90 -10.57 -17.20 12.81
N HIS A 91 -10.45 -16.23 13.73
CA HIS A 91 -10.27 -16.49 15.17
C HIS A 91 -11.59 -16.50 15.97
N ALA A 92 -12.70 -16.09 15.36
CA ALA A 92 -14.01 -15.99 16.01
C ALA A 92 -14.92 -17.18 15.69
N SER A 93 -14.70 -17.86 14.56
CA SER A 93 -15.50 -19.00 14.10
C SER A 93 -14.83 -20.37 14.28
N GLY A 94 -13.59 -20.41 14.80
CA GLY A 94 -12.82 -21.62 15.03
C GLY A 94 -13.15 -22.33 16.35
N ALA A 95 -12.75 -23.61 16.47
CA ALA A 95 -12.78 -24.34 17.74
C ALA A 95 -11.57 -24.04 18.64
N GLU A 96 -10.66 -23.18 18.16
CA GLU A 96 -9.42 -22.82 18.83
C GLU A 96 -9.66 -21.89 20.04
N ASP A 97 -8.84 -22.07 21.07
CA ASP A 97 -8.82 -21.17 22.22
C ASP A 97 -7.77 -20.08 21.98
N PRO A 98 -8.16 -18.80 21.84
CA PRO A 98 -7.24 -17.72 21.50
C PRO A 98 -6.24 -17.39 22.62
N ARG A 99 -6.35 -18.05 23.79
CA ARG A 99 -5.38 -17.93 24.88
C ARG A 99 -4.07 -18.67 24.59
N GLY A 100 -4.05 -19.60 23.61
CA GLY A 100 -2.87 -20.40 23.28
C GLY A 100 -2.39 -21.31 24.41
N ASP A 101 -3.29 -21.67 25.33
CA ASP A 101 -3.00 -22.50 26.51
C ASP A 101 -3.80 -23.80 26.47
N GLU A 102 -3.10 -24.91 26.22
CA GLU A 102 -3.68 -26.25 26.15
C GLU A 102 -3.85 -26.92 27.52
N ALA A 103 -3.27 -26.34 28.60
CA ALA A 103 -3.34 -26.92 29.94
C ALA A 103 -4.72 -26.72 30.60
N ARG A 104 -5.54 -25.81 30.08
CA ARG A 104 -6.90 -25.54 30.56
C ARG A 104 -7.94 -25.98 29.53
N PRO A 105 -9.16 -26.37 29.97
CA PRO A 105 -10.26 -26.61 29.04
C PRO A 105 -10.50 -25.39 28.12
N PRO A 106 -10.73 -25.62 26.81
CA PRO A 106 -10.88 -24.54 25.85
C PRO A 106 -12.13 -23.72 26.15
N LYS A 107 -11.99 -22.40 26.18
CA LYS A 107 -13.12 -21.46 26.26
C LYS A 107 -13.53 -21.07 24.85
N ARG A 108 -14.76 -21.42 24.49
CA ARG A 108 -15.35 -21.04 23.21
C ARG A 108 -16.03 -19.69 23.36
N PRO A 109 -15.66 -18.67 22.56
CA PRO A 109 -16.43 -17.43 22.53
C PRO A 109 -17.84 -17.75 22.00
N GLU A 110 -18.87 -17.34 22.72
CA GLU A 110 -20.22 -17.32 22.17
C GLU A 110 -20.23 -16.34 20.99
N ALA A 111 -20.69 -16.80 19.82
CA ALA A 111 -20.74 -16.00 18.61
C ALA A 111 -21.63 -14.77 18.84
N ARG A 112 -21.01 -13.66 19.20
CA ARG A 112 -21.71 -12.39 19.35
C ARG A 112 -21.81 -11.78 17.97
N ALA A 113 -23.01 -11.83 17.38
CA ALA A 113 -23.29 -11.17 16.11
C ALA A 113 -22.76 -9.74 16.16
N VAL A 114 -21.82 -9.42 15.27
CA VAL A 114 -21.24 -8.09 15.16
C VAL A 114 -22.38 -7.14 14.81
N ARG A 115 -22.83 -6.35 15.78
CA ARG A 115 -23.78 -5.27 15.53
C ARG A 115 -23.06 -4.20 14.74
N THR A 116 -23.12 -4.30 13.42
CA THR A 116 -22.58 -3.31 12.49
C THR A 116 -23.53 -2.11 12.34
N GLY A 117 -23.99 -1.57 13.48
CA GLY A 117 -24.69 -0.29 13.54
C GLY A 117 -23.82 0.85 12.99
N GLU A 118 -24.29 2.08 13.11
CA GLU A 118 -23.53 3.24 12.63
C GLU A 118 -22.15 3.29 13.30
N LEU A 119 -21.10 3.08 12.50
CA LEU A 119 -19.72 3.09 12.98
C LEU A 119 -19.28 4.55 13.16
N PRO A 120 -18.49 4.87 14.20
CA PRO A 120 -17.87 6.18 14.33
C PRO A 120 -17.05 6.53 13.08
N ALA A 121 -17.08 7.79 12.65
CA ALA A 121 -16.41 8.24 11.42
C ALA A 121 -14.91 7.88 11.36
N ARG A 122 -14.23 7.87 12.49
CA ARG A 122 -12.81 7.47 12.61
C ARG A 122 -12.53 6.01 12.22
N LEU A 123 -13.55 5.17 12.15
CA LEU A 123 -13.47 3.75 11.76
C LEU A 123 -13.93 3.51 10.31
N THR A 124 -14.20 4.59 9.56
CA THR A 124 -14.70 4.55 8.19
C THR A 124 -13.96 5.55 7.29
N THR A 125 -12.67 5.79 7.54
CA THR A 125 -11.89 6.77 6.74
C THR A 125 -11.54 6.23 5.35
N LEU A 126 -11.37 4.92 5.17
CA LEU A 126 -11.09 4.31 3.87
C LEU A 126 -12.26 4.47 2.87
N PRO A 127 -13.53 4.17 3.24
CA PRO A 127 -14.67 4.49 2.38
C PRO A 127 -14.76 5.99 2.05
N ARG A 128 -14.35 6.89 2.95
CA ARG A 128 -14.32 8.33 2.68
C ARG A 128 -13.24 8.68 1.65
N ALA A 129 -12.03 8.15 1.82
CA ALA A 129 -10.93 8.29 0.86
C ALA A 129 -11.31 7.78 -0.54
N ALA A 130 -12.02 6.65 -0.63
CA ALA A 130 -12.53 6.12 -1.89
C ALA A 130 -13.44 7.12 -2.62
N ARG A 131 -14.31 7.81 -1.89
CA ARG A 131 -15.20 8.83 -2.46
C ARG A 131 -14.46 10.09 -2.90
N LEU A 132 -13.41 10.48 -2.19
CA LEU A 132 -12.63 11.70 -2.48
C LEU A 132 -11.69 11.50 -3.68
N THR A 133 -11.06 10.35 -3.76
CA THR A 133 -10.06 10.03 -4.80
C THR A 133 -10.65 9.35 -6.04
N GLY A 134 -11.86 8.78 -5.92
CA GLY A 134 -12.43 7.91 -6.96
C GLY A 134 -11.75 6.53 -7.06
N LEU A 135 -10.84 6.20 -6.14
CA LEU A 135 -10.16 4.91 -6.09
C LEU A 135 -11.07 3.85 -5.45
N SER A 136 -10.95 2.61 -5.95
CA SER A 136 -11.64 1.46 -5.36
C SER A 136 -11.13 1.19 -3.94
N PRO A 137 -12.00 0.77 -2.99
CA PRO A 137 -11.58 0.38 -1.64
C PRO A 137 -10.44 -0.65 -1.61
N GLU A 138 -10.44 -1.61 -2.54
CA GLU A 138 -9.44 -2.67 -2.65
C GLU A 138 -8.05 -2.08 -2.91
N ARG A 139 -7.93 -1.18 -3.91
CA ARG A 139 -6.67 -0.46 -4.18
C ARG A 139 -6.21 0.36 -3.00
N LEU A 140 -7.11 1.02 -2.27
CA LEU A 140 -6.75 1.78 -1.07
C LEU A 140 -6.23 0.89 0.07
N ARG A 141 -6.61 -0.40 0.12
CA ARG A 141 -6.09 -1.37 1.09
C ARG A 141 -4.74 -1.94 0.66
N GLU A 142 -4.61 -2.30 -0.61
CA GLU A 142 -3.52 -3.16 -1.10
C GLU A 142 -2.34 -2.38 -1.72
N ASP A 143 -2.60 -1.22 -2.32
CA ASP A 143 -1.56 -0.42 -2.97
C ASP A 143 -1.12 0.76 -2.08
N PRO A 144 0.14 0.79 -1.63
CA PRO A 144 0.66 1.88 -0.78
C PRO A 144 0.52 3.25 -1.43
N ALA A 145 0.66 3.36 -2.75
CA ALA A 145 0.56 4.66 -3.43
C ALA A 145 -0.87 5.20 -3.42
N SER A 146 -1.84 4.34 -3.75
CA SER A 146 -3.28 4.63 -3.62
C SER A 146 -3.64 5.01 -2.18
N ASN A 147 -3.10 4.30 -1.18
CA ASN A 147 -3.35 4.59 0.23
C ASN A 147 -2.81 5.97 0.65
N VAL A 148 -1.61 6.35 0.19
CA VAL A 148 -1.04 7.68 0.42
C VAL A 148 -1.90 8.77 -0.22
N ALA A 149 -2.35 8.59 -1.46
CA ALA A 149 -3.30 9.52 -2.11
C ALA A 149 -4.62 9.62 -1.32
N GLY A 150 -5.17 8.49 -0.88
CA GLY A 150 -6.38 8.45 -0.07
C GLY A 150 -6.26 9.11 1.30
N GLY A 151 -5.06 9.13 1.90
CA GLY A 151 -4.82 9.87 3.15
C GLY A 151 -4.52 11.36 2.96
N ALA A 152 -4.17 11.78 1.73
CA ALA A 152 -3.92 13.18 1.39
C ALA A 152 -5.21 13.93 0.96
N ALA A 153 -6.16 13.22 0.36
CA ALA A 153 -7.45 13.73 -0.12
C ALA A 153 -8.47 14.00 1.00
#